data_AF-A0AAX1C2X6-F1
#
_entry.id   AF-A0AAX1C2X6-F1
#
_cell.length_a   1.000
_cell.length_b   1.000
_cell.length_c   1.000
_cell.angle_alpha   90.00
_cell.angle_beta   90.00
_cell.angle_gamma   90.00
#
_symmetry.space_group_name_H-M   'P 1'
#
loop_
_entity.id
_entity.type
_entity.pdbx_description
1 polymer ?
#
loop_
_entity_poly.entity_id
_entity_poly.type
_entity_poly.pdbx_seq_one_letter_code
_entity_poly.pdbx_strand_id
1 'polypeptide(L)'
;MKINAGTLLDYLNATFENSSDHAQEHPQLMYMVLQMDLIFQEELFGHEFDVNPIAGFLAMNSYTMLLSAVRQALSGHIVTIFPIVRTALESACYAYLIAHDDKMGKIWLNRHSSESSLQKCRKMFTVKKASNELNSISPEMAEYVVANYEAAIDLGAHPNRKAVFNHLTDDASLYGFELTGVYGRNSWHVNYALLVCTEVGQAIAFLLAASAKNHPLIHDHLDVFTNWLDEKNRIADELNGEPINYTGPMYCSVIPPA
;
A
#
# COMPACT_ATOMS: atom_id res chain seq x y z
N MET A 1 18.13 29.24 10.56
CA MET A 1 17.22 28.71 9.52
C MET A 1 15.87 29.39 9.69
N LYS A 2 15.38 30.09 8.67
CA LYS A 2 14.01 30.62 8.65
C LYS A 2 13.16 29.62 7.87
N ILE A 3 12.04 29.18 8.43
CA ILE A 3 11.12 28.24 7.77
C ILE A 3 9.93 29.04 7.25
N ASN A 4 9.55 28.82 6.00
CA ASN A 4 8.30 29.30 5.42
C ASN A 4 7.49 28.09 4.97
N ALA A 5 6.50 27.68 5.77
CA ALA A 5 5.77 26.43 5.59
C ALA A 5 4.40 26.61 4.88
N GLY A 6 4.04 27.83 4.50
CA GLY A 6 2.66 28.15 4.09
C GLY A 6 1.67 28.03 5.26
N THR A 7 0.38 27.98 4.92
CA THR A 7 -0.72 27.84 5.88
C THR A 7 -1.52 26.57 5.66
N LEU A 8 -2.36 26.18 6.64
CA LEU A 8 -3.33 25.10 6.47
C LEU A 8 -4.26 25.34 5.28
N LEU A 9 -4.67 26.60 5.03
CA LEU A 9 -5.58 26.92 3.94
C LEU A 9 -4.91 26.70 2.57
N ASP A 10 -3.63 27.07 2.45
CA ASP A 10 -2.85 26.81 1.22
C ASP A 10 -2.79 25.31 0.93
N TYR A 11 -2.53 24.49 1.96
CA TYR A 11 -2.51 23.03 1.84
C TYR A 11 -3.87 22.45 1.44
N LEU A 12 -4.95 22.88 2.10
CA LEU A 12 -6.31 22.39 1.81
C LEU A 12 -6.76 22.77 0.40
N ASN A 13 -6.43 23.99 -0.06
CA ASN A 13 -6.74 24.42 -1.41
C ASN A 13 -5.96 23.61 -2.45
N ALA A 14 -4.63 23.47 -2.29
CA ALA A 14 -3.80 22.72 -3.23
C ALA A 14 -4.23 21.24 -3.37
N THR A 15 -4.52 20.57 -2.24
CA THR A 15 -4.98 19.18 -2.26
C THR A 15 -6.39 19.02 -2.82
N PHE A 16 -7.27 20.00 -2.60
CA PHE A 16 -8.61 20.04 -3.19
C PHE A 16 -8.55 20.27 -4.71
N GLU A 17 -7.75 21.23 -5.17
CA GLU A 17 -7.53 21.51 -6.59
C GLU A 17 -7.06 20.26 -7.33
N ASN A 18 -6.01 19.59 -6.84
CA ASN A 18 -5.55 18.31 -7.40
C ASN A 18 -6.64 17.26 -7.43
N SER A 19 -7.39 17.10 -6.33
CA SER A 19 -8.46 16.10 -6.26
C SER A 19 -9.59 16.39 -7.25
N SER A 20 -9.91 17.66 -7.47
CA SER A 20 -10.93 18.11 -8.41
C SER A 20 -10.46 17.91 -9.85
N ASP A 21 -9.23 18.30 -10.16
CA ASP A 21 -8.61 18.11 -11.48
C ASP A 21 -8.58 16.62 -11.85
N HIS A 22 -8.13 15.76 -10.94
CA HIS A 22 -8.08 14.32 -11.17
C HIS A 22 -9.45 13.65 -11.28
N ALA A 23 -10.51 14.26 -10.76
CA ALA A 23 -11.87 13.78 -10.96
C ALA A 23 -12.42 14.12 -12.36
N GLN A 24 -11.88 15.15 -13.00
CA GLN A 24 -12.25 15.55 -14.37
C GLN A 24 -11.38 14.87 -15.42
N GLU A 25 -10.08 14.75 -15.14
CA GLU A 25 -9.09 14.12 -16.01
C GLU A 25 -8.20 13.20 -15.18
N HIS A 26 -8.38 11.89 -15.35
CA HIS A 26 -7.64 10.89 -14.60
C HIS A 26 -6.12 10.98 -14.83
N PRO A 27 -5.28 10.82 -13.79
CA PRO A 27 -3.85 10.58 -13.95
C PRO A 27 -3.57 9.40 -14.89
N GLN A 28 -2.41 9.43 -15.53
CA GLN A 28 -1.98 8.41 -16.49
C GLN A 28 -2.13 6.97 -15.96
N LEU A 29 -1.77 6.72 -14.70
CA LEU A 29 -1.79 5.38 -14.09
C LEU A 29 -3.07 5.09 -13.28
N MET A 30 -4.10 5.94 -13.36
CA MET A 30 -5.36 5.69 -12.66
C MET A 30 -6.05 4.41 -13.14
N TYR A 31 -5.84 4.00 -14.40
CA TYR A 31 -6.42 2.76 -14.92
C TYR A 31 -5.95 1.51 -14.15
N MET A 32 -4.71 1.50 -13.61
CA MET A 32 -4.19 0.38 -12.82
C MET A 32 -4.97 0.22 -11.51
N VAL A 33 -5.32 1.35 -10.89
CA VAL A 33 -6.12 1.37 -9.66
C VAL A 33 -7.57 0.96 -9.93
N LEU A 34 -8.13 1.36 -11.09
CA LEU A 34 -9.46 0.91 -11.50
C LEU A 34 -9.48 -0.60 -11.79
N GLN A 35 -8.43 -1.13 -12.43
CA GLN A 35 -8.27 -2.57 -12.65
C GLN A 35 -8.11 -3.32 -11.32
N MET A 36 -7.30 -2.80 -10.40
CA MET A 36 -7.17 -3.33 -9.05
C MET A 36 -8.55 -3.41 -8.38
N ASP A 37 -9.33 -2.31 -8.43
CA ASP A 37 -10.65 -2.27 -7.82
C ASP A 37 -11.60 -3.33 -8.40
N LEU A 38 -11.60 -3.49 -9.73
CA LEU A 38 -12.37 -4.54 -10.41
C LEU A 38 -11.97 -5.93 -9.93
N ILE A 39 -10.66 -6.22 -9.81
CA ILE A 39 -10.20 -7.52 -9.29
C ILE A 39 -10.65 -7.73 -7.83
N PHE A 40 -10.58 -6.70 -6.99
CA PHE A 40 -11.14 -6.78 -5.63
C PHE A 40 -12.63 -7.09 -5.63
N GLN A 41 -13.42 -6.43 -6.49
CA GLN A 41 -14.87 -6.60 -6.51
C GLN A 41 -15.32 -7.92 -7.13
N GLU A 42 -14.74 -8.29 -8.27
CA GLU A 42 -15.18 -9.43 -9.08
C GLU A 42 -14.50 -10.73 -8.64
N GLU A 43 -13.18 -10.70 -8.48
CA GLU A 43 -12.37 -11.90 -8.27
C GLU A 43 -12.06 -12.21 -6.81
N LEU A 44 -12.23 -11.24 -5.90
CA LEU A 44 -12.05 -11.45 -4.46
C LEU A 44 -13.39 -11.44 -3.72
N PHE A 45 -14.07 -10.29 -3.66
CA PHE A 45 -15.32 -10.14 -2.91
C PHE A 45 -16.55 -10.70 -3.63
N GLY A 46 -16.44 -11.00 -4.93
CA GLY A 46 -17.47 -11.68 -5.72
C GLY A 46 -17.63 -13.16 -5.37
N HIS A 47 -16.70 -13.72 -4.61
CA HIS A 47 -16.70 -15.13 -4.20
C HIS A 47 -16.96 -15.29 -2.70
N GLU A 48 -17.26 -16.52 -2.29
CA GLU A 48 -17.50 -16.85 -0.89
C GLU A 48 -16.22 -16.66 -0.05
N PHE A 49 -16.32 -15.84 0.99
CA PHE A 49 -15.24 -15.53 1.91
C PHE A 49 -15.52 -16.09 3.31
N ASP A 50 -15.53 -17.43 3.41
CA ASP A 50 -15.81 -18.14 4.67
C ASP A 50 -14.60 -18.10 5.60
N VAL A 51 -14.55 -17.05 6.44
CA VAL A 51 -13.52 -16.84 7.45
C VAL A 51 -14.14 -16.41 8.77
N ASN A 52 -13.34 -16.46 9.84
CA ASN A 52 -13.70 -15.83 11.11
C ASN A 52 -14.21 -14.38 10.91
N PRO A 53 -15.32 -13.95 11.54
CA PRO A 53 -15.86 -12.60 11.34
C PRO A 53 -14.87 -11.46 11.63
N ILE A 54 -13.95 -11.66 12.58
CA ILE A 54 -12.91 -10.67 12.89
C ILE A 54 -11.92 -10.55 11.73
N ALA A 55 -11.56 -11.67 11.11
CA ALA A 55 -10.73 -11.68 9.90
C ALA A 55 -11.45 -10.95 8.76
N GLY A 56 -12.74 -11.21 8.56
CA GLY A 56 -13.57 -10.49 7.60
C GLY A 56 -13.59 -8.97 7.82
N PHE A 57 -13.77 -8.51 9.06
CA PHE A 57 -13.70 -7.07 9.36
C PHE A 57 -12.33 -6.45 9.10
N LEU A 58 -11.25 -7.17 9.42
CA LEU A 58 -9.88 -6.72 9.15
C LEU A 58 -9.55 -6.71 7.65
N ALA A 59 -10.14 -7.62 6.87
CA ALA A 59 -10.07 -7.64 5.42
C ALA A 59 -10.75 -6.39 4.82
N MET A 60 -11.97 -6.09 5.26
CA MET A 60 -12.68 -4.87 4.82
C MET A 60 -11.96 -3.59 5.27
N ASN A 61 -11.41 -3.57 6.49
CA ASN A 61 -10.59 -2.45 6.97
C ASN A 61 -9.34 -2.27 6.10
N SER A 62 -8.66 -3.36 5.73
CA SER A 62 -7.50 -3.32 4.83
C SER A 62 -7.85 -2.66 3.49
N TYR A 63 -8.92 -3.13 2.83
CA TYR A 63 -9.35 -2.60 1.54
C TYR A 63 -9.79 -1.13 1.62
N THR A 64 -10.59 -0.76 2.64
CA THR A 64 -10.99 0.66 2.81
C THR A 64 -9.82 1.59 3.12
N MET A 65 -8.79 1.12 3.83
CA MET A 65 -7.54 1.86 4.00
C MET A 65 -6.77 2.01 2.70
N LEU A 66 -6.74 0.98 1.85
CA LEU A 66 -6.15 1.05 0.52
C LEU A 66 -6.85 2.12 -0.35
N LEU A 67 -8.19 2.18 -0.34
CA LEU A 67 -8.94 3.24 -1.03
C LEU A 67 -8.61 4.64 -0.49
N SER A 68 -8.39 4.75 0.82
CA SER A 68 -7.93 6.00 1.44
C SER A 68 -6.54 6.42 0.95
N ALA A 69 -5.62 5.46 0.76
CA ALA A 69 -4.30 5.74 0.19
C ALA A 69 -4.40 6.24 -1.27
N VAL A 70 -5.27 5.64 -2.08
CA VAL A 70 -5.57 6.13 -3.44
C VAL A 70 -6.06 7.57 -3.39
N ARG A 71 -6.98 7.90 -2.47
CA ARG A 71 -7.46 9.27 -2.29
C ARG A 71 -6.33 10.24 -1.93
N GLN A 72 -5.40 9.84 -1.07
CA GLN A 72 -4.23 10.65 -0.75
C GLN A 72 -3.29 10.82 -1.95
N ALA A 73 -3.07 9.78 -2.76
CA ALA A 73 -2.30 9.87 -4.00
C ALA A 73 -2.91 10.91 -4.96
N LEU A 74 -4.24 10.88 -5.15
CA LEU A 74 -4.96 11.83 -6.00
C LEU A 74 -4.97 13.28 -5.44
N SER A 75 -4.69 13.46 -4.15
CA SER A 75 -4.51 14.81 -3.58
C SER A 75 -3.14 15.42 -3.88
N GLY A 76 -2.18 14.61 -4.35
CA GLY A 76 -0.79 15.01 -4.55
C GLY A 76 0.10 14.92 -3.31
N HIS A 77 -0.44 14.62 -2.12
CA HIS A 77 0.35 14.47 -0.90
C HIS A 77 0.90 13.05 -0.73
N ILE A 78 1.91 12.72 -1.53
CA ILE A 78 2.38 11.34 -1.67
C ILE A 78 3.00 10.73 -0.41
N VAL A 79 3.67 11.51 0.46
CA VAL A 79 4.36 10.97 1.63
C VAL A 79 3.37 10.33 2.61
N THR A 80 2.15 10.85 2.66
CA THR A 80 1.09 10.34 3.55
C THR A 80 0.51 8.99 3.11
N ILE A 81 0.76 8.55 1.88
CA ILE A 81 0.28 7.24 1.41
C ILE A 81 0.97 6.11 2.18
N PHE A 82 2.27 6.24 2.46
CA PHE A 82 3.09 5.15 2.98
C PHE A 82 2.66 4.67 4.37
N PRO A 83 2.38 5.56 5.35
CA PRO A 83 1.73 5.14 6.59
C PRO A 83 0.40 4.39 6.37
N ILE A 84 -0.43 4.85 5.42
CA ILE A 84 -1.76 4.29 5.17
C ILE A 84 -1.66 2.90 4.55
N VAL A 85 -0.89 2.73 3.46
CA VAL A 85 -0.72 1.44 2.79
C VAL A 85 -0.03 0.43 3.70
N ARG A 86 0.90 0.87 4.56
CA ARG A 86 1.51 0.00 5.59
C ARG A 86 0.45 -0.54 6.55
N THR A 87 -0.42 0.32 7.06
CA THR A 87 -1.48 -0.13 7.98
C THR A 87 -2.56 -0.96 7.25
N ALA A 88 -2.86 -0.66 5.98
CA ALA A 88 -3.71 -1.51 5.15
C ALA A 88 -3.13 -2.94 5.05
N LEU A 89 -1.84 -3.06 4.73
CA LEU A 89 -1.15 -4.35 4.64
C LEU A 89 -1.06 -5.07 6.00
N GLU A 90 -0.80 -4.35 7.09
CA GLU A 90 -0.85 -4.91 8.46
C GLU A 90 -2.24 -5.47 8.78
N SER A 91 -3.31 -4.78 8.39
CA SER A 91 -4.69 -5.23 8.57
C SER A 91 -4.95 -6.54 7.82
N ALA A 92 -4.49 -6.67 6.56
CA ALA A 92 -4.59 -7.91 5.79
C ALA A 92 -3.78 -9.05 6.41
N CYS A 93 -2.55 -8.78 6.87
CA CYS A 93 -1.74 -9.76 7.58
C CYS A 93 -2.44 -10.30 8.83
N TYR A 94 -3.15 -9.43 9.56
CA TYR A 94 -3.86 -9.84 10.77
C TYR A 94 -5.13 -10.62 10.45
N ALA A 95 -5.83 -10.25 9.38
CA ALA A 95 -6.95 -11.05 8.85
C ALA A 95 -6.47 -12.47 8.52
N TYR A 96 -5.38 -12.60 7.77
CA TYR A 96 -4.75 -13.87 7.40
C TYR A 96 -4.40 -14.73 8.61
N LEU A 97 -3.71 -14.16 9.61
CA LEU A 97 -3.35 -14.87 10.85
C LEU A 97 -4.56 -15.38 11.63
N ILE A 98 -5.64 -14.60 11.68
CA ILE A 98 -6.87 -15.00 12.40
C ILE A 98 -7.63 -16.07 11.62
N ALA A 99 -7.66 -16.00 10.30
CA ALA A 99 -8.30 -17.01 9.47
C ALA A 99 -7.63 -18.38 9.60
N HIS A 100 -6.32 -18.43 9.86
CA HIS A 100 -5.56 -19.67 10.04
C HIS A 100 -5.55 -20.19 11.49
N ASP A 101 -5.79 -19.32 12.48
CA ASP A 101 -5.96 -19.70 13.88
C ASP A 101 -7.01 -18.82 14.57
N ASP A 102 -8.23 -19.34 14.69
CA ASP A 102 -9.37 -18.68 15.35
C ASP A 102 -9.06 -18.17 16.77
N LYS A 103 -8.09 -18.78 17.47
CA LYS A 103 -7.68 -18.32 18.81
C LYS A 103 -7.03 -16.95 18.75
N MET A 104 -6.40 -16.58 17.63
CA MET A 104 -5.84 -15.25 17.42
C MET A 104 -6.91 -14.17 17.44
N GLY A 105 -8.12 -14.45 16.92
CA GLY A 105 -9.24 -13.49 16.98
C GLY A 105 -9.55 -13.06 18.42
N LYS A 106 -9.54 -14.02 19.36
CA LYS A 106 -9.71 -13.72 20.80
C LYS A 106 -8.55 -12.91 21.37
N ILE A 107 -7.32 -13.15 20.93
CA ILE A 107 -6.15 -12.36 21.38
C ILE A 107 -6.29 -10.91 20.91
N TRP A 108 -6.71 -10.71 19.66
CA TRP A 108 -6.92 -9.39 19.07
C TRP A 108 -8.00 -8.60 19.82
N LEU A 109 -9.18 -9.20 20.03
CA LEU A 109 -10.29 -8.57 20.76
C LEU A 109 -9.92 -8.18 22.19
N ASN A 110 -9.09 -9.01 22.85
CA ASN A 110 -8.69 -8.78 24.23
C ASN A 110 -7.44 -7.90 24.38
N ARG A 111 -6.95 -7.27 23.30
CA ARG A 111 -5.71 -6.46 23.29
C ARG A 111 -5.60 -5.47 24.45
N HIS A 112 -6.71 -4.86 24.84
CA HIS A 112 -6.77 -3.81 25.87
C HIS A 112 -7.26 -4.29 27.24
N SER A 113 -7.40 -5.60 27.45
CA SER A 113 -7.89 -6.15 28.72
C SER A 113 -6.86 -6.10 29.86
N SER A 114 -5.56 -6.11 29.53
CA SER A 114 -4.45 -5.99 30.48
C SER A 114 -3.14 -5.69 29.74
N GLU A 115 -2.09 -5.32 30.49
CA GLU A 115 -0.74 -5.17 29.93
C GLU A 115 -0.22 -6.49 29.33
N SER A 116 -0.46 -7.62 29.99
CA SER A 116 -0.08 -8.94 29.47
C SER A 116 -0.79 -9.27 28.15
N SER A 117 -2.07 -8.91 28.00
CA SER A 117 -2.82 -9.08 26.77
C SER A 117 -2.31 -8.18 25.65
N LEU A 118 -1.94 -6.92 25.96
CA LEU A 118 -1.33 -6.00 25.00
C LEU A 118 -0.01 -6.56 24.45
N GLN A 119 0.88 -7.03 25.34
CA GLN A 119 2.16 -7.63 24.94
C GLN A 119 1.97 -8.90 24.12
N LYS A 120 1.01 -9.75 24.52
CA LYS A 120 0.64 -10.94 23.75
C LYS A 120 0.13 -10.57 22.35
N CYS A 121 -0.74 -9.57 22.24
CA CYS A 121 -1.23 -9.08 20.96
C CYS A 121 -0.08 -8.58 20.07
N ARG A 122 0.79 -7.70 20.59
CA ARG A 122 1.96 -7.18 19.85
C ARG A 122 2.90 -8.27 19.36
N LYS A 123 3.11 -9.32 20.16
CA LYS A 123 3.96 -10.45 19.78
C LYS A 123 3.34 -11.32 18.69
N MET A 124 2.01 -11.49 18.72
CA MET A 124 1.31 -12.39 17.81
C MET A 124 0.98 -11.74 16.47
N PHE A 125 0.62 -10.47 16.48
CA PHE A 125 0.17 -9.74 15.30
C PHE A 125 1.34 -8.94 14.72
N THR A 126 2.06 -9.55 13.77
CA THR A 126 3.18 -8.92 13.05
C THR A 126 3.17 -9.37 11.60
N VAL A 127 3.63 -8.50 10.69
CA VAL A 127 3.80 -8.84 9.26
C VAL A 127 4.78 -10.01 9.08
N LYS A 128 5.86 -10.02 9.87
CA LYS A 128 6.83 -11.13 9.88
C LYS A 128 6.16 -12.48 10.17
N LYS A 129 5.25 -12.53 11.15
CA LYS A 129 4.55 -13.77 11.46
C LYS A 129 3.64 -14.21 10.32
N ALA A 130 2.83 -13.30 9.79
CA ALA A 130 1.95 -13.58 8.65
C ALA A 130 2.75 -14.10 7.45
N SER A 131 3.87 -13.44 7.13
CA SER A 131 4.73 -13.82 6.01
C SER A 131 5.38 -15.18 6.21
N ASN A 132 5.83 -15.50 7.44
CA ASN A 132 6.37 -16.83 7.75
C ASN A 132 5.33 -17.95 7.55
N GLU A 133 4.07 -17.70 7.89
CA GLU A 133 2.98 -18.66 7.67
C GLU A 133 2.63 -18.74 6.16
N LEU A 134 2.56 -17.59 5.48
CA LEU A 134 2.30 -17.49 4.03
C LEU A 134 3.37 -18.19 3.19
N ASN A 135 4.62 -18.24 3.66
CA ASN A 135 5.73 -18.90 2.98
C ASN A 135 5.47 -20.39 2.69
N SER A 136 4.57 -21.03 3.44
CA SER A 136 4.15 -22.41 3.16
C SER A 136 3.20 -22.55 1.97
N ILE A 137 2.53 -21.46 1.59
CA ILE A 137 1.59 -21.37 0.46
C ILE A 137 2.30 -20.81 -0.77
N SER A 138 2.99 -19.68 -0.61
CA SER A 138 3.83 -19.07 -1.66
C SER A 138 5.00 -18.32 -1.02
N PRO A 139 6.23 -18.84 -1.15
CA PRO A 139 7.45 -18.14 -0.75
C PRO A 139 7.60 -16.77 -1.42
N GLU A 140 7.24 -16.69 -2.71
CA GLU A 140 7.35 -15.47 -3.52
C GLU A 140 6.43 -14.37 -2.97
N MET A 141 5.18 -14.70 -2.65
CA MET A 141 4.25 -13.72 -2.07
C MET A 141 4.57 -13.39 -0.62
N ALA A 142 5.17 -14.32 0.15
CA ALA A 142 5.70 -14.02 1.47
C ALA A 142 6.83 -12.98 1.40
N GLU A 143 7.76 -13.12 0.45
CA GLU A 143 8.78 -12.11 0.18
C GLU A 143 8.16 -10.79 -0.28
N TYR A 144 7.19 -10.84 -1.20
CA TYR A 144 6.50 -9.66 -1.72
C TYR A 144 5.79 -8.84 -0.64
N VAL A 145 5.14 -9.50 0.32
CA VAL A 145 4.49 -8.85 1.48
C VAL A 145 5.53 -8.15 2.36
N VAL A 146 6.63 -8.83 2.71
CA VAL A 146 7.70 -8.24 3.54
C VAL A 146 8.33 -7.06 2.83
N ALA A 147 8.63 -7.22 1.54
CA ALA A 147 9.17 -6.18 0.68
C ALA A 147 8.31 -4.92 0.70
N ASN A 148 7.01 -5.02 0.42
CA ASN A 148 6.08 -3.89 0.44
C ASN A 148 6.02 -3.22 1.83
N TYR A 149 6.02 -4.01 2.90
CA TYR A 149 6.00 -3.48 4.26
C TYR A 149 7.24 -2.66 4.62
N GLU A 150 8.44 -3.20 4.34
CA GLU A 150 9.71 -2.50 4.62
C GLU A 150 9.88 -1.26 3.72
N ALA A 151 9.48 -1.36 2.47
CA ALA A 151 9.50 -0.25 1.54
C ALA A 151 8.58 0.90 1.96
N ALA A 152 7.40 0.60 2.52
CA ALA A 152 6.54 1.63 3.10
C ALA A 152 7.22 2.35 4.29
N ILE A 153 8.01 1.64 5.10
CA ILE A 153 8.82 2.24 6.17
C ILE A 153 9.86 3.20 5.59
N ASP A 154 10.61 2.74 4.60
CA ASP A 154 11.68 3.50 3.97
C ASP A 154 11.18 4.78 3.28
N LEU A 155 9.98 4.76 2.70
CA LEU A 155 9.50 5.84 1.83
C LEU A 155 8.53 6.83 2.49
N GLY A 156 8.04 6.56 3.70
CA GLY A 156 7.24 7.56 4.40
C GLY A 156 6.52 7.13 5.67
N ALA A 157 6.41 5.83 5.96
CA ALA A 157 5.72 5.38 7.16
C ALA A 157 6.51 5.70 8.45
N HIS A 158 7.84 5.86 8.37
CA HIS A 158 8.67 6.40 9.44
C HIS A 158 9.51 7.58 8.95
N PRO A 159 9.78 8.58 9.82
CA PRO A 159 10.68 9.67 9.48
C PRO A 159 12.11 9.12 9.31
N ASN A 160 12.62 9.18 8.08
CA ASN A 160 13.98 8.80 7.74
C ASN A 160 14.49 9.65 6.57
N ARG A 161 15.77 9.52 6.22
CA ARG A 161 16.38 10.33 5.16
C ARG A 161 15.69 10.16 3.81
N LYS A 162 15.40 8.92 3.36
CA LYS A 162 14.76 8.69 2.05
C LYS A 162 13.37 9.32 2.02
N ALA A 163 12.57 9.08 3.05
CA ALA A 163 11.21 9.60 3.19
C ALA A 163 11.11 11.14 3.17
N VAL A 164 12.16 11.86 3.57
CA VAL A 164 12.12 13.34 3.64
C VAL A 164 12.93 13.97 2.50
N PHE A 165 14.15 13.47 2.23
CA PHE A 165 15.08 14.16 1.33
C PHE A 165 14.78 13.89 -0.15
N ASN A 166 14.03 12.84 -0.49
CA ASN A 166 13.58 12.61 -1.86
C ASN A 166 12.58 13.67 -2.35
N HIS A 167 12.05 14.49 -1.43
CA HIS A 167 11.14 15.59 -1.74
C HIS A 167 11.84 16.96 -1.64
N LEU A 168 13.16 16.98 -1.48
CA LEU A 168 13.97 18.18 -1.33
C LEU A 168 14.54 18.61 -2.68
N THR A 169 14.39 19.89 -3.01
CA THR A 169 15.07 20.52 -4.15
C THR A 169 15.95 21.68 -3.65
N ASP A 170 17.12 21.85 -4.27
CA ASP A 170 18.02 22.97 -3.96
C ASP A 170 17.50 24.23 -4.62
N ASP A 171 17.19 25.25 -3.82
CA ASP A 171 16.90 26.58 -4.32
C ASP A 171 18.19 27.41 -4.32
N ALA A 172 18.96 27.20 -5.40
CA ALA A 172 20.20 27.90 -5.66
C ALA A 172 20.04 29.43 -5.71
N SER A 173 18.81 29.94 -5.91
CA SER A 173 18.53 31.38 -5.96
C SER A 173 18.40 32.02 -4.57
N LEU A 174 18.01 31.24 -3.55
CA LEU A 174 17.76 31.73 -2.18
C LEU A 174 18.76 31.22 -1.13
N TYR A 175 19.79 30.46 -1.53
CA TYR A 175 20.64 29.69 -0.59
C TYR A 175 19.77 28.86 0.38
N GLY A 176 18.76 28.18 -0.17
CA GLY A 176 17.73 27.48 0.59
C GLY A 176 17.37 26.13 -0.02
N PHE A 177 16.47 25.41 0.65
CA PHE A 177 15.90 24.17 0.13
C PHE A 177 14.39 24.27 0.13
N GLU A 178 13.75 23.72 -0.89
CA GLU A 178 12.30 23.53 -0.94
C GLU A 178 11.97 22.06 -0.66
N LEU A 179 11.08 21.82 0.30
CA LEU A 179 10.52 20.51 0.57
C LEU A 179 9.09 20.46 0.01
N THR A 180 8.89 19.73 -1.09
CA THR A 180 7.58 19.64 -1.74
C THR A 180 6.64 18.77 -0.90
N GLY A 181 5.58 19.38 -0.35
CA GLY A 181 4.55 18.67 0.40
C GLY A 181 3.41 18.12 -0.46
N VAL A 182 2.98 18.89 -1.47
CA VAL A 182 1.87 18.54 -2.36
C VAL A 182 2.34 18.67 -3.80
N TYR A 183 2.39 17.56 -4.52
CA TYR A 183 2.77 17.53 -5.93
C TYR A 183 1.60 17.90 -6.82
N GLY A 184 1.88 18.55 -7.95
CA GLY A 184 0.86 18.95 -8.92
C GLY A 184 0.17 17.78 -9.63
N ARG A 185 -0.93 18.10 -10.30
CA ARG A 185 -1.75 17.17 -11.07
C ARG A 185 -0.95 16.35 -12.09
N ASN A 186 -1.32 15.09 -12.25
CA ASN A 186 -0.70 14.11 -13.15
C ASN A 186 0.84 14.11 -13.14
N SER A 187 1.44 14.53 -12.03
CA SER A 187 2.89 14.49 -11.88
C SER A 187 3.37 13.06 -11.83
N TRP A 188 4.67 12.87 -12.10
CA TRP A 188 5.32 11.57 -11.92
C TRP A 188 5.06 11.00 -10.51
N HIS A 189 5.12 11.85 -9.48
CA HIS A 189 4.90 11.49 -8.09
C HIS A 189 3.49 10.97 -7.81
N VAL A 190 2.47 11.60 -8.40
CA VAL A 190 1.07 11.12 -8.31
C VAL A 190 0.94 9.74 -8.96
N ASN A 191 1.49 9.56 -10.16
CA ASN A 191 1.44 8.28 -10.87
C ASN A 191 2.21 7.18 -10.13
N TYR A 192 3.39 7.50 -9.61
CA TYR A 192 4.17 6.62 -8.74
C TYR A 192 3.37 6.21 -7.49
N ALA A 193 2.66 7.14 -6.84
CA ALA A 193 1.81 6.83 -5.70
C ALA A 193 0.64 5.89 -6.04
N LEU A 194 0.07 6.01 -7.25
CA LEU A 194 -0.97 5.09 -7.75
C LEU A 194 -0.40 3.68 -8.04
N LEU A 195 0.82 3.61 -8.58
CA LEU A 195 1.56 2.35 -8.73
C LEU A 195 1.79 1.68 -7.37
N VAL A 196 2.27 2.43 -6.36
CA VAL A 196 2.45 1.92 -4.99
C VAL A 196 1.14 1.36 -4.42
N CYS A 197 0.02 2.07 -4.61
CA CYS A 197 -1.29 1.57 -4.18
C CYS A 197 -1.63 0.24 -4.88
N THR A 198 -1.35 0.12 -6.18
CA THR A 198 -1.60 -1.11 -6.94
C THR A 198 -0.75 -2.27 -6.42
N GLU A 199 0.54 -2.06 -6.17
CA GLU A 199 1.45 -3.09 -5.65
C GLU A 199 1.06 -3.59 -4.26
N VAL A 200 0.75 -2.66 -3.34
CA VAL A 200 0.28 -3.05 -2.01
C VAL A 200 -1.10 -3.72 -2.11
N GLY A 201 -1.94 -3.29 -3.05
CA GLY A 201 -3.22 -3.92 -3.37
C GLY A 201 -3.07 -5.37 -3.78
N GLN A 202 -2.07 -5.72 -4.59
CA GLN A 202 -1.76 -7.11 -4.98
C GLN A 202 -1.37 -7.96 -3.76
N ALA A 203 -0.51 -7.42 -2.89
CA ALA A 203 -0.11 -8.09 -1.65
C ALA A 203 -1.32 -8.32 -0.72
N ILE A 204 -2.20 -7.32 -0.59
CA ILE A 204 -3.45 -7.42 0.18
C ILE A 204 -4.37 -8.48 -0.43
N ALA A 205 -4.66 -8.41 -1.73
CA ALA A 205 -5.57 -9.34 -2.40
C ALA A 205 -5.13 -10.80 -2.23
N PHE A 206 -3.82 -11.08 -2.36
CA PHE A 206 -3.28 -12.42 -2.15
C PHE A 206 -3.44 -12.90 -0.70
N LEU A 207 -3.09 -12.06 0.29
CA LEU A 207 -3.28 -12.38 1.72
C LEU A 207 -4.74 -12.68 2.05
N LEU A 208 -5.66 -11.89 1.50
CA LEU A 208 -7.09 -12.09 1.70
C LEU A 208 -7.54 -13.39 1.04
N ALA A 209 -7.23 -13.62 -0.24
CA ALA A 209 -7.56 -14.88 -0.91
C ALA A 209 -7.00 -16.10 -0.15
N ALA A 210 -5.74 -16.01 0.31
CA ALA A 210 -5.12 -17.08 1.10
C ALA A 210 -5.78 -17.28 2.48
N SER A 211 -6.55 -16.30 2.99
CA SER A 211 -7.30 -16.42 4.24
C SER A 211 -8.51 -17.36 4.10
N ALA A 212 -9.11 -17.43 2.92
CA ALA A 212 -10.24 -18.28 2.65
C ALA A 212 -9.79 -19.63 2.08
N LYS A 213 -10.47 -20.70 2.47
CA LYS A 213 -10.14 -22.05 2.01
C LYS A 213 -10.44 -22.20 0.52
N ASN A 214 -9.42 -22.53 -0.27
CA ASN A 214 -9.53 -22.75 -1.72
C ASN A 214 -10.13 -21.56 -2.48
N HIS A 215 -9.76 -20.33 -2.11
CA HIS A 215 -10.29 -19.14 -2.77
C HIS A 215 -9.97 -19.11 -4.28
N PRO A 216 -10.95 -18.88 -5.18
CA PRO A 216 -10.75 -19.00 -6.63
C PRO A 216 -9.59 -18.18 -7.18
N LEU A 217 -9.42 -16.92 -6.74
CA LEU A 217 -8.33 -16.03 -7.19
C LEU A 217 -6.93 -16.66 -7.20
N ILE A 218 -6.60 -17.52 -6.24
CA ILE A 218 -5.25 -18.12 -6.12
C ILE A 218 -5.21 -19.62 -6.43
N HIS A 219 -6.37 -20.24 -6.71
CA HIS A 219 -6.48 -21.68 -6.99
C HIS A 219 -6.98 -21.97 -8.40
N ASP A 220 -8.03 -21.28 -8.84
CA ASP A 220 -8.70 -21.52 -10.13
C ASP A 220 -8.39 -20.41 -11.15
N HIS A 221 -8.26 -19.16 -10.69
CA HIS A 221 -8.05 -17.96 -11.51
C HIS A 221 -6.67 -17.33 -11.28
N LEU A 222 -5.66 -18.16 -10.99
CA LEU A 222 -4.30 -17.68 -10.71
C LEU A 222 -3.72 -16.88 -11.88
N ASP A 223 -4.12 -17.19 -13.11
CA ASP A 223 -3.76 -16.46 -14.31
C ASP A 223 -4.23 -15.00 -14.29
N VAL A 224 -5.41 -14.71 -13.73
CA VAL A 224 -5.89 -13.33 -13.54
C VAL A 224 -4.94 -12.56 -12.61
N PHE A 225 -4.55 -13.18 -11.50
CA PHE A 225 -3.60 -12.58 -10.55
C PHE A 225 -2.19 -12.41 -11.15
N THR A 226 -1.69 -13.41 -11.87
CA THR A 226 -0.39 -13.36 -12.54
C THR A 226 -0.37 -12.28 -13.62
N ASN A 227 -1.39 -12.20 -14.47
CA ASN A 227 -1.49 -11.15 -15.50
C ASN A 227 -1.53 -9.75 -14.88
N TRP A 228 -2.20 -9.60 -13.73
CA TRP A 228 -2.22 -8.33 -13.00
C TRP A 228 -0.83 -7.94 -12.46
N LEU A 229 -0.07 -8.90 -11.92
CA LEU A 229 1.32 -8.70 -11.51
C LEU A 229 2.21 -8.31 -12.70
N ASP A 230 2.10 -9.04 -13.81
CA ASP A 230 2.92 -8.84 -15.00
C ASP A 230 2.69 -7.48 -15.66
N GLU A 231 1.42 -7.04 -15.75
CA GLU A 231 1.10 -5.73 -16.28
C GLU A 231 1.70 -4.62 -15.41
N LYS A 232 1.63 -4.78 -14.09
CA LYS A 232 2.27 -3.86 -13.15
C LYS A 232 3.81 -3.88 -13.34
N ASN A 233 4.43 -5.05 -13.56
CA ASN A 233 5.87 -5.18 -13.84
C ASN A 233 6.28 -4.38 -15.08
N ARG A 234 5.53 -4.56 -16.17
CA ARG A 234 5.75 -3.81 -17.42
C ARG A 234 5.72 -2.29 -17.18
N ILE A 235 4.74 -1.80 -16.42
CA ILE A 235 4.63 -0.36 -16.13
C ILE A 235 5.76 0.16 -15.24
N ALA A 236 6.20 -0.61 -14.25
CA ALA A 236 7.34 -0.20 -13.42
C ALA A 236 8.62 -0.08 -14.25
N ASP A 237 8.87 -1.01 -15.17
CA ASP A 237 10.00 -0.93 -16.10
C ASP A 237 9.90 0.30 -17.02
N GLU A 238 8.70 0.60 -17.53
CA GLU A 238 8.46 1.79 -18.35
C GLU A 238 8.73 3.10 -17.60
N LEU A 239 8.31 3.19 -16.32
CA LEU A 239 8.60 4.35 -15.48
C LEU A 239 10.09 4.48 -15.13
N ASN A 240 10.78 3.35 -14.97
CA ASN A 240 12.21 3.33 -14.67
C ASN A 240 13.07 3.65 -15.91
N GLY A 241 12.55 3.41 -17.12
CA GLY A 241 13.24 3.63 -18.39
C GLY A 241 14.19 2.48 -18.78
N GLU A 242 14.39 1.50 -17.90
CA GLU A 242 15.11 0.26 -18.15
C GLU A 242 14.53 -0.88 -17.30
N PRO A 243 14.68 -2.16 -17.73
CA PRO A 243 14.20 -3.30 -16.97
C PRO A 243 14.80 -3.35 -15.56
N ILE A 244 13.95 -3.48 -14.55
CA ILE A 244 14.37 -3.57 -13.15
C ILE A 244 14.86 -4.99 -12.86
N ASN A 245 15.98 -5.13 -12.15
CA ASN A 245 16.37 -6.43 -11.58
C ASN A 245 15.50 -6.75 -10.36
N TYR A 246 14.58 -7.71 -10.50
CA TYR A 246 13.49 -7.99 -9.56
C TYR A 246 13.94 -8.75 -8.30
N THR A 247 14.74 -8.09 -7.45
CA THR A 247 15.02 -8.56 -6.08
C THR A 247 14.40 -7.57 -5.08
N GLY A 248 13.08 -7.61 -4.88
CA GLY A 248 12.36 -6.74 -3.95
C GLY A 248 11.07 -6.10 -4.51
N PRO A 249 10.47 -5.12 -3.80
CA PRO A 249 9.27 -4.42 -4.24
C PRO A 249 9.63 -3.46 -5.37
N MET A 250 8.90 -3.48 -6.49
CA MET A 250 9.40 -2.84 -7.71
C MET A 250 9.32 -1.32 -7.68
N TYR A 251 8.33 -0.75 -6.99
CA TYR A 251 8.29 0.70 -6.78
C TYR A 251 9.55 1.24 -6.08
N CYS A 252 10.23 0.46 -5.22
CA CYS A 252 11.51 0.91 -4.65
C CYS A 252 12.63 1.09 -5.68
N SER A 253 12.50 0.44 -6.84
CA SER A 253 13.47 0.53 -7.94
C SER A 253 13.11 1.61 -8.96
N VAL A 254 11.91 2.20 -8.88
CA VAL A 254 11.45 3.26 -9.78
C VAL A 254 11.93 4.62 -9.24
N ILE A 255 12.83 5.27 -9.97
CA ILE A 255 13.49 6.52 -9.54
C ILE A 255 12.80 7.73 -10.20
N PRO A 256 12.57 8.84 -9.46
CA PRO A 256 12.07 10.06 -10.07
C PRO A 256 12.97 10.54 -11.23
N PRO A 257 12.38 11.08 -12.32
CA PRO A 257 13.17 11.68 -13.39
C PRO A 257 14.02 12.84 -12.87
N ALA A 258 15.22 12.99 -13.45
CA ALA A 258 16.20 14.03 -13.12
C ALA A 258 15.74 15.44 -13.52
#